data_AF-A0A7C5XTL2-F1
#
_entry.id   AF-A0A7C5XTL2-F1
#
_cell.length_a   1.000
_cell.length_b   1.000
_cell.length_c   1.000
_cell.angle_alpha   90.00
_cell.angle_beta   90.00
_cell.angle_gamma   90.00
#
_symmetry.space_group_name_H-M   'P 1'
#
loop_
_entity.id
_entity.type
_entity.pdbx_description
1 polymer ?
#
loop_
_entity_poly.entity_id
_entity_poly.type
_entity_poly.pdbx_seq_one_letter_code
_entity_poly.pdbx_strand_id
1 'polypeptide(L)' 'AYTETPPYGRGKVARYYVAEAPEGEPRLPVSPELGRPEHDEFRWVTYDEARALLNDRVRAVLDWAHALTGC' A
#
# COMPACT_ATOMS: atom_id res chain seq x y z
N ALA A 1 0.04 3.12 14.73
CA ALA A 1 -1.01 2.09 14.74
C ALA A 1 -0.80 1.13 13.56
N TYR A 2 -1.47 -0.03 13.54
CA TYR A 2 -1.46 -0.94 12.39
C TYR A 2 -2.87 -1.47 12.12
N THR A 3 -3.10 -1.98 10.91
CA THR A 3 -4.29 -2.76 10.55
C THR A 3 -3.90 -4.04 9.82
N GLU A 4 -4.76 -5.05 9.87
CA GLU A 4 -4.57 -6.33 9.19
C GLU A 4 -5.72 -6.60 8.23
N THR A 5 -5.38 -7.20 7.08
CA THR A 5 -6.41 -7.69 6.16
C THR A 5 -7.04 -8.98 6.67
N PRO A 6 -8.29 -9.30 6.31
CA PRO A 6 -8.77 -10.67 6.40
C PRO A 6 -7.84 -11.66 5.65
N PRO A 7 -7.85 -12.96 6.00
CA PRO A 7 -7.06 -13.96 5.30
C PRO A 7 -7.35 -13.98 3.79
N TYR A 8 -6.31 -14.08 2.96
CA TYR A 8 -6.44 -14.10 1.50
C TYR A 8 -5.46 -15.05 0.82
N GLY A 9 -5.80 -15.45 -0.41
CA GLY A 9 -5.03 -16.43 -1.16
C GLY A 9 -4.91 -17.74 -0.37
N ARG A 10 -3.69 -18.18 -0.09
CA ARG A 10 -3.40 -19.39 0.72
C ARG A 10 -3.38 -19.08 2.22
N GLY A 11 -4.40 -18.38 2.72
CA GLY A 11 -4.54 -18.04 4.15
C GLY A 11 -3.59 -16.96 4.67
N LYS A 12 -3.00 -16.15 3.77
CA LYS A 12 -2.07 -15.07 4.15
C LYS A 12 -2.82 -13.93 4.83
N VAL A 13 -2.22 -13.31 5.83
CA VAL A 13 -2.69 -12.07 6.46
C VAL A 13 -1.61 -11.01 6.26
N ALA A 14 -1.99 -9.87 5.69
CA ALA A 14 -1.08 -8.75 5.51
C ALA A 14 -1.32 -7.71 6.61
N ARG A 15 -0.23 -7.24 7.23
CA ARG A 15 -0.24 -6.15 8.20
C ARG A 15 0.31 -4.88 7.57
N TYR A 16 -0.41 -3.78 7.73
CA TYR A 16 -0.09 -2.48 7.16
C TYR A 16 0.21 -1.45 8.24
N TYR A 17 1.12 -0.53 7.92
CA TYR A 17 1.50 0.63 8.71
C TYR A 17 1.42 1.88 7.84
N VAL A 18 1.23 3.04 8.45
CA VAL A 18 1.28 4.34 7.76
C VAL A 18 2.65 4.96 8.00
N ALA A 19 3.21 5.53 6.94
CA ALA A 19 4.45 6.31 6.97
C ALA A 19 4.23 7.62 6.21
N GLU A 20 4.93 8.66 6.65
CA GLU A 20 4.98 9.96 5.98
C GLU A 20 6.31 10.06 5.21
N ALA A 21 6.24 10.48 3.96
CA ALA A 21 7.39 10.82 3.14
C ALA A 21 7.33 12.34 2.85
N PRO A 22 8.08 13.17 3.60
CA PRO A 22 7.99 14.63 3.45
C PRO A 22 8.55 15.12 2.11
N GLU A 23 9.47 14.37 1.52
CA GLU A 23 10.11 14.67 0.24
C GLU A 23 10.71 13.41 -0.40
N GLY A 24 11.04 13.50 -1.69
CA GLY A 24 11.69 12.45 -2.47
C GLY A 24 10.74 11.55 -3.26
N GLU A 25 11.29 10.90 -4.29
CA GLU A 25 10.58 9.90 -5.08
C GLU A 25 10.82 8.49 -4.53
N PRO A 26 9.77 7.67 -4.36
CA PRO A 26 9.92 6.27 -4.02
C PRO A 26 10.79 5.54 -5.04
N ARG A 27 11.86 4.90 -4.55
CA ARG A 27 12.71 4.05 -5.37
C ARG A 27 12.24 2.60 -5.26
N LEU A 28 11.96 1.97 -6.41
CA LEU A 28 11.58 0.56 -6.51
C LEU A 28 12.75 -0.26 -7.09
N PRO A 29 13.76 -0.65 -6.28
CA PRO A 29 14.87 -1.46 -6.78
C PRO A 29 14.46 -2.90 -7.09
N VAL A 30 15.22 -3.55 -7.96
CA VAL A 30 15.18 -5.00 -8.13
C VAL A 30 15.83 -5.66 -6.92
N SER A 31 15.11 -6.54 -6.24
CA SER A 31 15.69 -7.40 -5.20
C SER A 31 16.70 -8.37 -5.85
N PRO A 32 17.93 -8.50 -5.32
CA PRO A 32 18.92 -9.46 -5.80
C PRO A 32 18.40 -10.90 -5.82
N GLU A 33 17.55 -11.27 -4.86
CA GLU A 33 16.94 -12.59 -4.74
C GLU A 33 15.92 -12.86 -5.85
N LEU A 34 15.19 -11.83 -6.28
CA LEU A 34 14.17 -11.95 -7.33
C LEU A 34 14.77 -11.87 -8.73
N GLY A 35 15.87 -11.11 -8.89
CA GLY A 35 16.56 -10.91 -10.18
C GLY A 35 15.77 -10.15 -11.24
N ARG A 36 14.55 -9.71 -10.91
CA ARG A 36 13.62 -8.96 -11.77
C ARG A 36 12.81 -7.96 -10.94
N PRO A 37 12.19 -6.93 -11.55
CA PRO A 37 11.30 -6.03 -10.84
C PRO A 37 10.19 -6.80 -10.13
N GLU A 38 9.99 -6.49 -8.84
CA GLU A 38 8.83 -6.98 -8.08
C GLU A 38 7.60 -6.10 -8.34
N HIS A 39 7.84 -4.81 -8.59
CA HIS A 39 6.83 -3.79 -8.86
C HIS A 39 7.17 -3.09 -10.17
N ASP A 40 6.15 -2.92 -11.01
CA ASP A 40 6.31 -2.35 -12.35
C ASP A 40 6.04 -0.83 -12.40
N GLU A 41 5.27 -0.30 -11.44
CA GLU A 41 4.82 1.10 -11.44
C GLU A 41 4.73 1.67 -10.01
N PHE A 42 4.99 2.97 -9.91
CA PHE A 42 4.64 3.81 -8.76
C PHE A 42 3.99 5.11 -9.24
N ARG A 43 3.03 5.62 -8.47
CA ARG A 43 2.45 6.97 -8.64
C ARG A 43 1.99 7.55 -7.30
N TRP A 44 2.14 8.86 -7.16
CA TRP A 44 1.43 9.64 -6.14
C TRP A 44 0.01 9.93 -6.64
N VAL A 45 -0.98 9.69 -5.80
CA VAL A 45 -2.41 9.90 -6.11
C VAL A 45 -3.12 10.44 -4.89
N THR A 46 -4.23 11.16 -5.11
CA THR A 46 -5.15 11.57 -4.05
C THR A 46 -5.88 10.38 -3.43
N TYR A 47 -6.51 10.58 -2.27
CA TYR A 47 -7.31 9.54 -1.61
C TYR A 47 -8.41 8.97 -2.53
N ASP A 48 -9.16 9.85 -3.21
CA ASP A 48 -10.27 9.42 -4.08
C ASP A 48 -9.77 8.66 -5.32
N GLU A 49 -8.67 9.11 -5.92
CA GLU A 49 -8.03 8.39 -7.03
C GLU A 49 -7.52 7.02 -6.57
N ALA A 50 -6.82 6.95 -5.44
CA ALA A 50 -6.37 5.68 -4.87
C ALA A 50 -7.54 4.73 -4.61
N ARG A 51 -8.64 5.24 -4.04
CA ARG A 51 -9.85 4.46 -3.77
C ARG A 51 -10.45 3.88 -5.06
N ALA A 52 -10.41 4.61 -6.17
CA ALA A 52 -10.92 4.13 -7.46
C ALA A 52 -10.05 3.01 -8.06
N LEU A 53 -8.75 2.98 -7.75
CA LEU A 53 -7.78 2.03 -8.32
C LEU A 53 -7.68 0.71 -7.54
N LEU A 54 -7.95 0.75 -6.24
CA LEU A 54 -7.72 -0.37 -5.34
C LEU A 54 -8.91 -1.32 -5.28
N ASN A 55 -8.61 -2.61 -5.16
CA ASN A 55 -9.61 -3.63 -4.81
C ASN A 55 -10.11 -3.45 -3.36
N ASP A 56 -11.23 -4.08 -3.03
CA ASP A 56 -11.91 -3.93 -1.75
C ASP A 56 -11.02 -4.19 -0.54
N ARG A 57 -10.10 -5.17 -0.64
CA ARG A 57 -9.21 -5.53 0.47
C ARG A 57 -8.25 -4.40 0.80
N VAL A 58 -7.57 -3.85 -0.21
CA VAL A 58 -6.59 -2.77 0.03
C VAL A 58 -7.30 -1.43 0.24
N ARG A 59 -8.50 -1.26 -0.33
CA ARG A 59 -9.36 -0.10 -0.08
C ARG A 59 -9.72 0.04 1.41
N ALA A 60 -10.04 -1.06 2.09
CA ALA A 60 -10.29 -1.03 3.53
C ALA A 60 -9.06 -0.58 4.35
N VAL A 61 -7.85 -0.90 3.88
CA VAL A 61 -6.59 -0.43 4.49
C VAL A 61 -6.39 1.07 4.24
N LEU A 62 -6.67 1.54 3.01
CA LEU A 62 -6.61 2.96 2.67
C LEU A 62 -7.58 3.78 3.55
N ASP A 63 -8.80 3.31 3.74
CA ASP A 63 -9.82 3.99 4.56
C ASP A 63 -9.40 4.11 6.01
N TRP A 64 -8.80 3.04 6.55
CA TRP A 64 -8.20 3.06 7.87
C TRP A 64 -7.06 4.08 7.97
N ALA A 65 -6.18 4.13 6.96
CA ALA A 65 -5.06 5.08 6.94
C ALA A 65 -5.56 6.53 6.90
N HIS A 66 -6.52 6.84 6.02
CA HIS A 66 -7.14 8.16 5.90
C HIS A 66 -7.81 8.60 7.21
N ALA A 67 -8.55 7.71 7.87
CA ALA A 67 -9.15 8.00 9.17
C ALA A 67 -8.11 8.22 10.28
N LEU A 68 -6.95 7.56 10.20
CA LEU A 68 -5.85 7.70 11.16
C LEU A 68 -5.07 9.02 10.98
N THR A 69 -4.84 9.45 9.74
CA THR A 69 -4.03 10.64 9.43
C THR A 69 -4.85 11.91 9.33
N GLY A 70 -6.13 11.82 8.95
CA GLY A 70 -6.98 12.98 8.68
C GLY A 70 -6.64 13.71 7.38
N CYS A 71 -5.86 13.07 6.49
CA CYS A 71 -5.39 13.60 5.21
C CYS A 71 -5.96 12.78 4.06
#